data_AF-A0A502GTY8-F1
#
_entry.id   AF-A0A502GTY8-F1
#
_cell.length_a   1.000
_cell.length_b   1.000
_cell.length_c   1.000
_cell.angle_alpha   90.00
_cell.angle_beta   90.00
_cell.angle_gamma   90.00
#
_symmetry.space_group_name_H-M   'P 1'
#
loop_
_entity.id
_entity.type
_entity.pdbx_description
1 polymer ?
#
loop_
_entity_poly.entity_id
_entity_poly.type
_entity_poly.pdbx_seq_one_letter_code
_entity_poly.pdbx_strand_id
1 'polypeptide(L)'
;MPVSKAPAARRGFFIAIPPAFCLIMAAKNPVQYYPWHHFVLLPAALILAGYGITRYVHVAGDDDQIARLWFTVAALAVVGLGVLLMLRQHYALTLQDRICRLEVRQRYFEVSGQRFAPLEKDLSLKQILTLRLAGDAELPALAQAAAKEQLSPADIQARITNFQFDAMRV
;
A
#
# COMPACT_ATOMS: atom_id res chain seq x y z
N MET A 1 -22.34 44.46 41.43
CA MET A 1 -23.06 44.72 40.15
C MET A 1 -22.62 46.10 39.66
N PRO A 2 -22.43 46.37 38.35
CA PRO A 2 -23.12 45.76 37.19
C PRO A 2 -22.22 45.23 36.02
N VAL A 3 -22.80 44.26 35.30
CA VAL A 3 -22.89 44.06 33.84
C VAL A 3 -21.63 43.81 32.97
N SER A 4 -21.49 42.53 32.57
CA SER A 4 -21.40 42.00 31.19
C SER A 4 -20.55 42.72 30.14
N LYS A 5 -19.59 41.97 29.56
CA LYS A 5 -19.46 41.79 28.09
C LYS A 5 -18.51 40.64 27.76
N ALA A 6 -19.06 39.55 27.23
CA ALA A 6 -18.31 38.53 26.49
C ALA A 6 -18.04 39.01 25.05
N PRO A 7 -16.87 38.70 24.45
CA PRO A 7 -16.70 38.89 23.01
C PRO A 7 -16.61 37.56 22.23
N ALA A 8 -17.50 37.49 21.24
CA ALA A 8 -17.30 37.00 19.88
C ALA A 8 -16.93 35.53 19.63
N ALA A 9 -17.96 34.75 19.31
CA ALA A 9 -17.89 33.49 18.60
C ALA A 9 -17.12 33.62 17.27
N ARG A 10 -16.01 32.87 17.11
CA ARG A 10 -15.41 32.61 15.80
C ARG A 10 -16.34 31.70 15.01
N ARG A 11 -16.96 32.25 13.97
CA ARG A 11 -17.61 31.46 12.91
C ARG A 11 -16.51 30.74 12.14
N GLY A 12 -16.28 29.47 12.47
CA GLY A 12 -15.51 28.57 11.62
C GLY A 12 -16.28 28.35 10.32
N PHE A 13 -15.72 28.82 9.21
CA PHE A 13 -16.24 28.55 7.88
C PHE A 13 -15.93 27.07 7.57
N PHE A 14 -16.84 26.19 7.97
CA PHE A 14 -16.79 24.78 7.64
C PHE A 14 -17.19 24.65 6.17
N ILE A 15 -16.21 24.57 5.27
CA ILE A 15 -16.45 24.16 3.89
C ILE A 15 -16.86 22.69 3.95
N ALA A 16 -18.17 22.46 4.07
CA ALA A 16 -18.75 21.14 3.97
C ALA A 16 -18.54 20.65 2.52
N ILE A 17 -17.48 19.89 2.30
CA ILE A 17 -17.31 19.13 1.06
C ILE A 17 -18.42 18.08 1.05
N PRO A 18 -19.40 18.16 0.13
CA PRO A 18 -20.50 17.20 0.12
C PRO A 18 -19.95 15.78 -0.13
N PRO A 19 -20.45 14.74 0.59
CA PRO A 19 -19.95 13.37 0.51
C PRO A 19 -20.04 12.77 -0.90
N ALA A 20 -20.88 13.35 -1.77
CA ALA A 20 -20.96 12.98 -3.18
C ALA A 20 -19.67 13.28 -3.98
N PHE A 21 -18.87 14.28 -3.58
CA PHE A 21 -17.67 14.69 -4.32
C PHE A 21 -16.52 13.67 -4.18
N CYS A 22 -16.39 13.04 -3.01
CA CYS A 22 -15.36 12.03 -2.76
C CYS A 22 -15.63 10.71 -3.53
N LEU A 23 -16.91 10.32 -3.60
CA LEU A 23 -17.37 9.14 -4.36
C LEU A 23 -17.12 9.28 -5.87
N ILE A 24 -17.18 10.50 -6.41
CA ILE A 24 -16.90 10.78 -7.83
C ILE A 24 -15.41 10.66 -8.16
N MET A 25 -14.49 10.94 -7.23
CA MET A 25 -13.04 10.88 -7.48
C MET A 25 -12.50 9.44 -7.45
N ALA A 26 -13.07 8.56 -6.63
CA ALA A 26 -12.69 7.15 -6.57
C ALA A 26 -13.13 6.34 -7.81
N ALA A 27 -14.31 6.65 -8.38
CA ALA A 27 -14.81 6.01 -9.60
C ALA A 27 -14.05 6.44 -10.88
N LYS A 28 -13.22 7.48 -10.80
CA LYS A 28 -12.59 8.14 -11.96
C LYS A 28 -11.10 7.87 -12.13
N ASN A 29 -10.48 7.02 -11.32
CA ASN A 29 -9.06 6.71 -11.49
C ASN A 29 -8.90 5.44 -12.33
N PRO A 30 -8.67 5.54 -13.65
CA PRO A 30 -8.44 4.36 -14.48
C PRO A 30 -7.16 3.66 -14.03
N VAL A 31 -7.16 2.33 -14.13
CA VAL A 31 -5.97 1.49 -13.91
C VAL A 31 -4.81 2.07 -14.72
N GLN A 32 -3.76 2.56 -14.04
CA GLN A 32 -2.59 3.13 -14.69
C GLN A 32 -1.69 2.02 -15.21
N TYR A 33 -1.83 1.70 -16.48
CA TYR A 33 -0.89 0.82 -17.19
C TYR A 33 0.36 1.62 -17.55
N TYR A 34 1.51 1.23 -17.02
CA TYR A 34 2.80 1.76 -17.48
C TYR A 34 3.13 1.09 -18.83
N PRO A 35 3.07 1.82 -19.97
CA PRO A 35 2.99 1.17 -21.27
C PRO A 35 4.22 0.32 -21.60
N TRP A 36 5.41 0.81 -21.26
CA TRP A 36 6.67 0.11 -21.49
C TRP A 36 6.79 -1.20 -20.71
N HIS A 37 6.27 -1.26 -19.49
CA HIS A 37 6.37 -2.48 -18.69
C HIS A 37 5.30 -3.51 -19.09
N HIS A 38 4.05 -3.07 -19.26
CA HIS A 38 2.91 -3.98 -19.48
C HIS A 38 2.70 -4.35 -20.94
N PHE A 39 2.99 -3.45 -21.89
CA PHE A 39 2.73 -3.68 -23.32
C PHE A 39 4.01 -3.96 -24.12
N VAL A 40 5.20 -3.78 -23.54
CA VAL A 40 6.47 -4.06 -24.22
C VAL A 40 7.27 -5.13 -23.48
N LEU A 41 7.72 -4.84 -22.26
CA LEU A 41 8.66 -5.70 -21.54
C LEU A 41 8.05 -7.07 -21.17
N LEU A 42 6.84 -7.07 -20.59
CA LEU A 42 6.13 -8.30 -20.22
C LEU A 42 5.79 -9.20 -21.41
N PRO A 43 5.12 -8.71 -22.47
CA PRO A 43 4.81 -9.55 -23.62
C PRO A 43 6.07 -9.99 -24.36
N ALA A 44 7.10 -9.14 -24.50
CA ALA A 44 8.37 -9.55 -25.10
C ALA A 44 9.06 -10.67 -24.31
N ALA A 45 9.06 -10.59 -22.97
CA ALA A 45 9.62 -11.64 -22.13
C ALA A 45 8.82 -12.94 -22.19
N LEU A 46 7.48 -12.87 -22.28
CA LEU A 46 6.63 -14.05 -22.49
C LEU A 46 6.84 -14.70 -23.85
N ILE A 47 6.98 -13.90 -24.91
CA ILE A 47 7.30 -14.40 -26.26
C ILE A 47 8.67 -15.07 -26.26
N LEU A 48 9.68 -14.44 -25.65
CA LEU A 48 11.02 -15.01 -25.57
C LEU A 48 11.04 -16.32 -24.76
N ALA A 49 10.31 -16.37 -23.63
CA ALA A 49 10.17 -17.58 -22.84
C ALA A 49 9.44 -18.69 -23.62
N GLY A 50 8.32 -18.39 -24.27
CA GLY A 50 7.56 -19.35 -25.08
C GLY A 50 8.32 -19.85 -26.30
N TYR A 51 9.04 -18.96 -27.00
CA TYR A 51 9.91 -19.33 -28.11
C TYR A 51 11.07 -20.21 -27.66
N GLY A 52 11.70 -19.88 -26.52
CA GLY A 52 12.72 -20.72 -25.90
C GLY A 52 12.20 -22.12 -25.54
N ILE A 53 10.99 -22.22 -24.97
CA ILE A 53 10.36 -23.49 -24.61
C ILE A 53 9.98 -24.32 -25.85
N THR A 54 9.37 -23.71 -26.87
CA THR A 54 8.97 -24.44 -28.10
C THR A 54 10.17 -24.97 -28.87
N ARG A 55 11.25 -24.19 -28.93
CA ARG A 55 12.52 -24.64 -29.51
C ARG A 55 13.17 -25.72 -28.66
N TYR A 56 13.11 -25.58 -27.34
CA TYR A 56 13.54 -26.63 -26.42
C TYR A 56 12.82 -27.95 -26.68
N VAL A 57 11.49 -27.98 -26.76
CA VAL A 57 10.74 -29.22 -27.02
C VAL A 57 11.07 -29.85 -28.38
N HIS A 58 11.39 -29.04 -29.40
CA HIS A 58 11.76 -29.54 -30.72
C HIS A 58 13.18 -30.07 -30.84
N VAL A 59 14.09 -29.66 -29.94
CA VAL A 59 15.51 -30.03 -29.98
C VAL A 59 15.88 -30.90 -28.76
N ALA A 60 14.97 -31.08 -27.82
CA ALA A 60 15.13 -31.92 -26.64
C ALA A 60 15.29 -33.39 -27.05
N GLY A 61 16.53 -33.85 -27.11
CA GLY A 61 16.89 -35.21 -27.49
C GLY A 61 18.15 -35.28 -28.36
N ASP A 62 18.48 -34.20 -29.06
CA ASP A 62 19.69 -34.11 -29.86
C ASP A 62 20.84 -33.53 -29.02
N ASP A 63 22.00 -34.22 -28.99
CA ASP A 63 23.19 -33.80 -28.24
C ASP A 63 24.00 -32.70 -28.97
N ASP A 64 23.30 -31.79 -29.65
CA ASP A 64 23.90 -30.74 -30.45
C ASP A 64 24.32 -29.53 -29.57
N GLN A 65 25.43 -28.87 -29.93
CA GLN A 65 25.87 -27.66 -29.24
C GLN A 65 24.84 -26.52 -29.37
N ILE A 66 24.12 -26.47 -30.49
CA ILE A 66 23.06 -25.48 -30.72
C ILE A 66 21.90 -25.71 -29.75
N ALA A 67 21.55 -26.97 -29.45
CA ALA A 67 20.53 -27.33 -28.47
C ALA A 67 20.85 -26.78 -27.08
N ARG A 68 22.11 -26.95 -26.65
CA ARG A 68 22.60 -26.50 -25.33
C ARG A 68 22.61 -24.98 -25.21
N LEU A 69 22.92 -24.26 -26.30
CA LEU A 69 22.85 -22.79 -26.32
C LEU A 69 21.40 -22.29 -26.16
N TRP A 70 20.44 -22.91 -26.85
CA TRP A 70 19.04 -22.55 -26.71
C TRP A 70 18.48 -22.90 -25.32
N PHE A 71 18.95 -23.97 -24.69
CA PHE A 71 18.60 -24.33 -23.31
C PHE A 71 18.99 -23.23 -22.32
N THR A 72 20.22 -22.72 -22.41
CA THR A 72 20.69 -21.66 -21.50
C THR A 72 19.96 -20.35 -21.72
N VAL A 73 19.67 -19.98 -22.97
CA VAL A 73 18.89 -18.77 -23.30
C VAL A 73 17.45 -18.86 -22.78
N ALA A 74 16.79 -20.00 -22.96
CA ALA A 74 15.42 -20.21 -22.46
C ALA A 74 15.36 -20.15 -20.93
N ALA A 75 16.30 -20.82 -20.25
CA ALA A 75 16.39 -20.78 -18.79
C ALA A 75 16.64 -19.35 -18.27
N LEU A 76 17.55 -18.60 -18.89
CA LEU A 76 17.82 -17.21 -18.52
C LEU A 76 16.61 -16.30 -18.77
N ALA A 77 15.85 -16.52 -19.85
CA ALA A 77 14.64 -15.75 -20.14
C ALA A 77 13.56 -15.98 -19.07
N VAL A 78 13.31 -17.24 -18.67
CA VAL A 78 12.32 -17.59 -17.65
C VAL A 78 12.74 -17.06 -16.27
N VAL A 79 14.00 -17.25 -15.88
CA VAL A 79 14.54 -16.73 -14.62
C VAL A 79 14.49 -15.20 -14.61
N GLY A 80 14.91 -14.55 -15.68
CA GLY A 80 14.88 -13.10 -15.83
C GLY A 80 13.45 -12.53 -15.74
N LEU A 81 12.48 -13.18 -16.37
CA LEU A 81 11.07 -12.82 -16.25
C LEU A 81 10.54 -13.00 -14.82
N GLY A 82 10.88 -14.11 -14.17
CA GLY A 82 10.52 -14.36 -12.77
C GLY A 82 11.06 -13.27 -11.84
N VAL A 83 12.33 -12.91 -11.98
CA VAL A 83 12.98 -11.84 -11.20
C VAL A 83 12.31 -10.49 -11.45
N LEU A 84 12.02 -10.15 -12.71
CA LEU A 84 11.37 -8.89 -13.08
C LEU A 84 9.99 -8.75 -12.42
N LEU A 85 9.19 -9.82 -12.43
CA LEU A 85 7.87 -9.85 -11.82
C LEU A 85 7.93 -9.71 -10.29
N MET A 86 8.85 -10.46 -9.65
CA MET A 86 9.05 -10.40 -8.21
C MET A 86 9.49 -8.99 -7.75
N LEU A 87 10.40 -8.37 -8.50
CA LEU A 87 10.94 -7.06 -8.16
C LEU A 87 9.86 -5.96 -8.22
N ARG A 88 8.97 -6.03 -9.22
CA ARG A 88 7.82 -5.12 -9.32
C ARG A 88 6.91 -5.21 -8.09
N GLN A 89 6.55 -6.42 -7.67
CA GLN A 89 5.68 -6.63 -6.52
C GLN A 89 6.34 -6.14 -5.22
N HIS A 90 7.64 -6.41 -5.05
CA HIS A 90 8.37 -5.99 -3.86
C HIS A 90 8.43 -4.46 -3.70
N TYR A 91 8.69 -3.72 -4.77
CA TYR A 91 8.69 -2.26 -4.72
C TYR A 91 7.29 -1.68 -4.44
N ALA A 92 6.25 -2.27 -5.03
CA ALA A 92 4.87 -1.82 -4.80
C ALA A 92 4.46 -1.99 -3.32
N LEU A 93 4.73 -3.15 -2.72
CA LEU A 93 4.44 -3.40 -1.30
C LEU A 93 5.21 -2.46 -0.37
N THR A 94 6.50 -2.24 -0.67
CA THR A 94 7.34 -1.32 0.11
C THR A 94 6.82 0.13 0.04
N LEU A 95 6.36 0.56 -1.13
CA LEU A 95 5.77 1.89 -1.31
C LEU A 95 4.44 2.00 -0.57
N GLN A 96 3.58 0.97 -0.65
CA GLN A 96 2.31 0.93 0.09
C GLN A 96 2.55 1.03 1.61
N ASP A 97 3.51 0.30 2.16
CA ASP A 97 3.89 0.35 3.57
C ASP A 97 4.32 1.76 4.02
N ARG A 98 5.06 2.48 3.15
CA ARG A 98 5.45 3.87 3.40
C ARG A 98 4.24 4.81 3.36
N ILE A 99 3.33 4.63 2.42
CA ILE A 99 2.11 5.43 2.30
C ILE A 99 1.19 5.22 3.51
N CYS A 100 0.93 3.97 3.91
CA CYS A 100 0.07 3.67 5.06
C CYS A 100 0.62 4.29 6.36
N ARG A 101 1.94 4.28 6.53
CA ARG A 101 2.60 4.94 7.67
C ARG A 101 2.39 6.46 7.65
N LEU A 102 2.47 7.09 6.47
CA LEU A 102 2.23 8.53 6.33
C LEU A 102 0.77 8.89 6.56
N GLU A 103 -0.17 8.06 6.10
CA GLU A 103 -1.60 8.25 6.33
C GLU A 103 -1.93 8.28 7.83
N VAL A 104 -1.47 7.28 8.59
CA VAL A 104 -1.70 7.23 10.05
C VAL A 104 -1.03 8.40 10.76
N ARG A 105 0.20 8.77 10.36
CA ARG A 105 0.89 9.97 10.90
C ARG A 105 0.07 11.24 10.69
N GLN A 106 -0.51 11.40 9.50
CA GLN A 106 -1.30 12.57 9.13
C GLN A 106 -2.62 12.59 9.92
N ARG A 107 -3.39 11.51 9.89
CA ARG A 107 -4.66 11.39 10.64
C ARG A 107 -4.47 11.61 12.14
N TYR A 108 -3.42 11.03 12.72
CA TYR A 108 -3.10 11.24 14.13
C TYR A 108 -2.79 12.71 14.42
N PHE A 109 -2.06 13.40 13.55
CA PHE A 109 -1.74 14.82 13.71
C PHE A 109 -2.98 15.71 13.59
N GLU A 110 -3.87 15.42 12.64
CA GLU A 110 -5.10 16.18 12.43
C GLU A 110 -6.05 16.09 13.64
N VAL A 111 -6.15 14.92 14.25
CA VAL A 111 -7.05 14.71 15.41
C VAL A 111 -6.42 15.15 16.73
N SER A 112 -5.16 14.79 16.98
CA SER A 112 -4.51 15.03 18.28
C SER A 112 -3.77 16.36 18.37
N GLY A 113 -3.42 16.96 17.22
CA GLY A 113 -2.51 18.11 17.13
C GLY A 113 -1.05 17.79 17.49
N GLN A 114 -0.72 16.53 17.76
CA GLN A 114 0.62 16.10 18.17
C GLN A 114 1.30 15.29 17.08
N ARG A 115 2.64 15.36 17.03
CA ARG A 115 3.43 14.56 16.10
C ARG A 115 3.35 13.09 16.48
N PHE A 116 3.14 12.21 15.51
CA PHE A 116 3.13 10.75 15.70
C PHE A 116 4.53 10.12 15.83
N ALA A 117 5.58 10.83 15.42
CA ALA A 117 6.97 10.38 15.45
C ALA A 117 7.48 9.78 16.79
N PRO A 118 7.12 10.29 17.98
CA PRO A 118 7.50 9.65 19.24
C PRO A 118 6.85 8.27 19.43
N LEU A 119 5.53 8.16 19.23
CA LEU A 119 4.80 6.88 19.38
C LEU A 119 5.24 5.85 18.34
N GLU A 120 5.58 6.31 17.14
CA GLU A 120 5.99 5.43 16.05
C GLU A 120 7.27 4.62 16.36
N LYS A 121 8.15 5.11 17.22
CA LYS A 121 9.37 4.37 17.60
C LYS A 121 9.05 3.12 18.39
N ASP A 122 7.94 3.13 19.12
CA ASP A 122 7.50 2.05 19.99
C ASP A 122 6.48 1.13 19.30
N LEU A 123 6.09 1.47 18.06
CA LEU A 123 5.08 0.74 17.28
C LEU A 123 5.71 0.04 16.07
N SER A 124 5.39 -1.23 15.91
CA SER A 124 5.67 -2.02 14.72
C SER A 124 4.79 -1.62 13.55
N LEU A 125 5.26 -1.89 12.33
CA LEU A 125 4.52 -1.62 11.10
C LEU A 125 3.13 -2.30 11.10
N LYS A 126 3.02 -3.53 11.60
CA LYS A 126 1.74 -4.26 11.67
C LYS A 126 0.73 -3.58 12.61
N GLN A 127 1.19 -3.06 13.75
CA GLN A 127 0.32 -2.30 14.66
C GLN A 127 -0.14 -0.99 14.01
N ILE A 128 0.76 -0.27 13.32
CA ILE A 128 0.41 0.96 12.58
C ILE A 128 -0.65 0.68 11.50
N LEU A 129 -0.48 -0.40 10.73
CA LEU A 129 -1.47 -0.82 9.73
C LEU A 129 -2.83 -1.17 10.36
N THR A 130 -2.84 -1.69 11.58
CA THR A 130 -4.08 -2.00 12.31
C THR A 130 -4.75 -0.72 12.82
N LEU A 131 -3.97 0.21 13.36
CA LEU A 131 -4.46 1.52 13.81
C LEU A 131 -5.11 2.32 12.67
N ARG A 132 -4.66 2.12 11.42
CA ARG A 132 -5.30 2.73 10.24
C ARG A 132 -6.78 2.34 10.10
N LEU A 133 -7.18 1.16 10.58
CA LEU A 133 -8.57 0.69 10.55
C LEU A 133 -9.44 1.28 11.67
N ALA A 134 -8.85 2.00 12.62
CA ALA A 134 -9.60 2.66 13.69
C ALA A 134 -10.23 3.96 13.20
N GLY A 135 -11.35 4.36 13.80
CA GLY A 135 -11.97 5.66 13.56
C GLY A 135 -11.12 6.82 14.10
N ASP A 136 -11.28 8.01 13.52
CA ASP A 136 -10.46 9.18 13.87
C ASP A 136 -10.56 9.56 15.36
N ALA A 137 -11.75 9.46 15.95
CA ALA A 137 -11.97 9.82 17.36
C ALA A 137 -11.25 8.91 18.37
N GLU A 138 -11.12 7.62 18.07
CA GLU A 138 -10.48 6.63 18.96
C GLU A 138 -8.98 6.41 18.66
N LEU A 139 -8.52 6.83 17.47
CA LEU A 139 -7.14 6.67 17.01
C LEU A 139 -6.09 7.19 18.01
N PRO A 140 -6.21 8.40 18.61
CA PRO A 140 -5.18 8.89 19.52
C PRO A 140 -5.07 8.06 20.80
N ALA A 141 -6.21 7.67 21.37
CA ALA A 141 -6.27 6.86 22.58
C ALA A 141 -5.74 5.44 22.34
N LEU A 142 -6.13 4.81 21.22
CA LEU A 142 -5.64 3.48 20.84
C LEU A 142 -4.14 3.48 20.52
N ALA A 143 -3.63 4.51 19.86
CA ALA A 143 -2.21 4.62 19.56
C ALA A 143 -1.35 4.75 20.84
N GLN A 144 -1.81 5.56 21.80
CA GLN A 144 -1.13 5.69 23.10
C GLN A 144 -1.19 4.39 23.91
N ALA A 145 -2.35 3.72 23.93
CA ALA A 145 -2.50 2.41 24.58
C ALA A 145 -1.60 1.35 23.93
N ALA A 146 -1.54 1.31 22.59
CA ALA A 146 -0.69 0.39 21.85
C ALA A 146 0.81 0.60 22.15
N ALA A 147 1.26 1.86 22.26
CA ALA A 147 2.64 2.18 22.61
C ALA A 147 2.96 1.85 24.08
N LYS A 148 2.04 2.12 25.01
CA LYS A 148 2.25 1.92 26.45
C LYS A 148 2.13 0.47 26.89
N GLU A 149 1.13 -0.26 26.37
CA GLU A 149 0.83 -1.65 26.74
C GLU A 149 1.45 -2.67 25.78
N GLN A 150 2.15 -2.23 24.73
CA GLN A 150 2.76 -3.09 23.70
C GLN A 150 1.77 -4.10 23.10
N LEU A 151 0.56 -3.63 22.81
CA LEU A 151 -0.56 -4.48 22.36
C LEU A 151 -0.24 -5.21 21.06
N SER A 152 -0.62 -6.49 20.94
CA SER A 152 -0.50 -7.16 19.66
C SER A 152 -1.44 -6.55 18.62
N PRO A 153 -1.17 -6.68 17.31
CA PRO A 153 -2.09 -6.22 16.27
C PRO A 153 -3.51 -6.78 16.42
N ALA A 154 -3.64 -8.03 16.89
CA ALA A 154 -4.95 -8.65 17.13
C ALA A 154 -5.69 -7.96 18.30
N ASP A 155 -4.98 -7.62 19.38
CA ASP A 155 -5.56 -6.93 20.53
C ASP A 155 -5.98 -5.50 20.19
N ILE A 156 -5.20 -4.81 19.35
CA ILE A 156 -5.58 -3.49 18.83
C ILE A 156 -6.87 -3.61 18.04
N GLN A 157 -6.95 -4.58 17.12
CA GLN A 157 -8.14 -4.79 16.31
C GLN A 157 -9.38 -5.11 17.16
N ALA A 158 -9.23 -5.90 18.22
CA ALA A 158 -10.32 -6.23 19.16
C ALA A 158 -10.83 -5.02 19.95
N ARG A 159 -9.99 -3.99 20.16
CA ARG A 159 -10.35 -2.75 20.87
C ARG A 159 -10.96 -1.68 19.97
N ILE A 160 -10.95 -1.86 18.64
CA ILE A 160 -11.55 -0.92 17.69
C ILE A 160 -13.06 -1.00 17.78
N THR A 161 -13.70 0.13 18.07
CA THR A 161 -15.18 0.23 18.10
C THR A 161 -15.75 0.72 16.79
N ASN A 162 -15.04 1.61 16.09
CA ASN A 162 -15.46 2.16 14.80
C ASN A 162 -14.49 1.68 13.70
N PHE A 163 -14.77 0.49 13.18
CA PHE A 163 -13.93 -0.15 12.19
C PHE A 163 -14.10 0.45 10.78
N GLN A 164 -13.00 0.93 10.21
CA GLN A 164 -12.93 1.47 8.85
C GLN A 164 -12.34 0.41 7.90
N PHE A 165 -13.17 -0.07 6.98
CA PHE A 165 -12.75 -1.06 5.98
C PHE A 165 -11.89 -0.41 4.89
N ASP A 166 -10.71 -0.99 4.63
CA ASP A 166 -9.86 -0.58 3.51
C ASP A 166 -10.19 -1.38 2.25
N ALA A 167 -11.01 -0.80 1.38
CA ALA A 167 -11.42 -1.41 0.11
C ALA A 167 -10.34 -1.33 -1.00
N MET A 168 -9.25 -0.58 -0.80
CA MET A 168 -8.23 -0.37 -1.83
C MET A 168 -7.02 -1.32 -1.68
N ARG A 169 -6.98 -2.14 -0.63
CA ARG A 169 -5.94 -3.14 -0.43
C ARG A 169 -6.26 -4.40 -1.24
N VAL A 170 -5.36 -4.75 -2.16
CA VAL A 170 -5.41 -5.95 -3.03
C VAL A 170 -4.33 -6.96 -2.68
#